data_AF-V6KCK4-F1
#
_entry.id   AF-V6KCK4-F1
#
_cell.length_a   1.000
_cell.length_b   1.000
_cell.length_c   1.000
_cell.angle_alpha   90.00
_cell.angle_beta   90.00
_cell.angle_gamma   90.00
#
_symmetry.space_group_name_H-M   'P 1'
#
loop_
_entity.id
_entity.type
_entity.pdbx_description
1 polymer ?
#
loop_
_entity_poly.entity_id
_entity_poly.type
_entity_poly.pdbx_seq_one_letter_code
_entity_poly.pdbx_strand_id
1 'polypeptide(L)'
;MTTPTWLAELTGTAEVLHAADRAGTAAWRDGPDDHTVPPLALRLGTLGTAFAEHAHGLTSRRRRTVLVLLEDVLREGAEYDVNAVATGFFEALLNAWDRGFDLHALWADVGPRSRAYCRAWNDFTGVRTPAWMREPATGGERCECAGE
;
A
#
# COMPACT_ATOMS: atom_id res chain seq x y z
N MET A 1 9.57 10.07 -17.44
CA MET A 1 9.06 10.45 -16.09
C MET A 1 10.06 9.97 -15.06
N THR A 2 10.45 10.82 -14.12
CA THR A 2 11.40 10.45 -13.05
C THR A 2 10.68 9.64 -11.99
N THR A 3 11.31 8.57 -11.49
CA THR A 3 10.80 7.80 -10.34
C THR A 3 10.68 8.74 -9.12
N PRO A 4 9.51 8.81 -8.46
CA PRO A 4 9.35 9.60 -7.24
C PRO A 4 10.28 9.12 -6.13
N THR A 5 10.83 10.03 -5.32
CA THR A 5 11.74 9.68 -4.22
C THR A 5 11.10 8.71 -3.22
N TRP A 6 9.82 8.91 -2.89
CA TRP A 6 9.08 8.03 -1.98
C TRP A 6 8.96 6.59 -2.50
N LEU A 7 8.99 6.37 -3.82
CA LEU A 7 8.97 5.03 -4.40
C LEU A 7 10.31 4.30 -4.21
N ALA A 8 11.42 5.05 -4.28
CA ALA A 8 12.73 4.51 -3.93
C ALA A 8 12.81 4.15 -2.44
N GLU A 9 12.22 4.97 -1.56
CA GLU A 9 12.13 4.68 -0.12
C GLU A 9 11.25 3.45 0.16
N LEU A 10 10.10 3.36 -0.50
CA LEU A 10 9.18 2.22 -0.40
C LEU A 10 9.88 0.90 -0.77
N THR A 11 10.52 0.86 -1.93
CA THR A 11 11.23 -0.33 -2.41
C THR A 11 12.45 -0.65 -1.55
N GLY A 12 13.14 0.36 -1.00
CA GLY A 12 14.25 0.19 -0.07
C GLY A 12 13.86 -0.37 1.31
N THR A 13 12.56 -0.41 1.64
CA THR A 13 12.10 -0.90 2.96
C THR A 13 12.25 -2.42 3.12
N ALA A 14 12.15 -3.19 2.04
CA ALA A 14 12.30 -4.64 2.05
C ALA A 14 12.81 -5.19 0.70
N GLU A 15 13.73 -6.15 0.76
CA GLU A 15 14.32 -6.78 -0.44
C GLU A 15 13.25 -7.38 -1.37
N VAL A 16 12.19 -7.97 -0.82
CA VAL A 16 11.09 -8.53 -1.63
C VAL A 16 10.38 -7.47 -2.47
N LEU A 17 10.25 -6.24 -1.97
CA LEU A 17 9.64 -5.13 -2.70
C LEU A 17 10.61 -4.58 -3.75
N HIS A 18 11.88 -4.44 -3.39
CA HIS A 18 12.92 -4.04 -4.33
C HIS A 18 13.04 -5.02 -5.50
N ALA A 19 13.07 -6.32 -5.21
CA ALA A 19 13.14 -7.38 -6.22
C ALA A 19 11.89 -7.40 -7.11
N ALA A 20 10.69 -7.25 -6.53
CA ALA A 20 9.44 -7.21 -7.28
C ALA A 20 9.36 -6.01 -8.24
N ASP A 21 9.74 -4.80 -7.80
CA ASP A 21 9.75 -3.60 -8.66
C ASP A 21 10.75 -3.74 -9.82
N ARG A 22 11.94 -4.29 -9.54
CA ARG A 22 12.95 -4.58 -10.57
C ARG A 22 12.46 -5.61 -11.57
N ALA A 23 11.88 -6.72 -11.10
CA ALA A 23 11.36 -7.78 -11.96
C ALA A 23 10.20 -7.26 -12.83
N GLY A 24 9.25 -6.54 -12.24
CA GLY A 24 8.13 -5.93 -12.99
C GLY A 24 8.60 -4.91 -14.02
N THR A 25 9.57 -4.08 -13.68
CA THR A 25 10.17 -3.12 -14.63
C THR A 25 10.92 -3.81 -15.77
N ALA A 26 11.63 -4.90 -15.48
CA ALA A 26 12.33 -5.67 -16.52
C ALA A 26 11.35 -6.38 -17.46
N ALA A 27 10.26 -6.93 -16.91
CA ALA A 27 9.22 -7.62 -17.70
C ALA A 27 8.38 -6.68 -18.57
N TRP A 28 8.34 -5.38 -18.24
CA TRP A 28 7.64 -4.37 -19.04
C TRP A 28 8.36 -4.02 -20.35
N ARG A 29 9.66 -4.28 -20.42
CA ARG A 29 10.48 -3.86 -21.56
C ARG A 29 10.33 -4.84 -22.73
N ASP A 30 10.23 -4.29 -23.93
CA ASP A 30 10.17 -5.09 -25.16
C ASP A 30 11.56 -5.57 -25.63
N GLY A 31 12.63 -5.23 -24.90
CA GLY A 31 14.00 -5.64 -25.19
C GLY A 31 15.04 -5.04 -24.23
N PRO A 32 16.32 -5.46 -24.33
CA PRO A 32 17.39 -4.99 -23.46
C PRO A 32 17.71 -3.49 -23.63
N ASP A 33 17.48 -2.95 -24.82
CA ASP A 33 17.71 -1.54 -25.16
C ASP A 33 16.46 -0.67 -24.92
N ASP A 34 15.32 -1.28 -24.54
CA ASP A 34 14.14 -0.54 -24.14
C ASP A 34 14.30 -0.04 -22.70
N HIS A 35 14.20 1.28 -22.54
CA HIS A 35 14.32 1.96 -21.25
C HIS A 35 12.97 2.55 -20.80
N THR A 36 11.87 2.14 -21.44
CA THR A 36 10.53 2.54 -21.06
C THR A 36 10.24 2.06 -19.64
N VAL A 37 9.79 2.99 -18.81
CA VAL A 37 9.40 2.73 -17.42
C VAL A 37 7.89 2.50 -17.40
N PRO A 38 7.40 1.43 -16.75
CA PRO A 38 5.97 1.21 -16.63
C PRO A 38 5.29 2.36 -15.89
N PRO A 39 4.01 2.66 -16.21
CA PRO A 39 3.16 3.54 -15.44
C PRO A 39 3.23 3.26 -13.93
N LEU A 40 3.20 4.31 -13.12
CA LEU A 40 3.41 4.22 -11.67
C LEU A 40 2.39 3.29 -11.00
N ALA A 41 1.11 3.36 -11.41
CA ALA A 41 0.06 2.48 -10.90
C ALA A 41 0.35 0.99 -11.15
N LEU A 42 0.95 0.62 -12.30
CA LEU A 42 1.31 -0.76 -12.60
C LEU A 42 2.47 -1.26 -11.73
N ARG A 43 3.46 -0.39 -11.48
CA ARG A 43 4.55 -0.69 -10.53
C ARG A 43 3.98 -0.91 -9.13
N LEU A 44 3.07 -0.05 -8.70
CA LEU A 44 2.43 -0.15 -7.38
C LEU A 44 1.50 -1.37 -7.25
N GLY A 45 0.86 -1.80 -8.33
CA GLY A 45 0.11 -3.07 -8.37
C GLY A 45 1.01 -4.29 -8.18
N THR A 46 2.17 -4.29 -8.83
CA THR A 46 3.21 -5.32 -8.61
C THR A 46 3.66 -5.32 -7.15
N LEU A 47 3.90 -4.14 -6.57
CA LEU A 47 4.33 -3.99 -5.19
C LEU A 47 3.25 -4.38 -4.17
N GLY A 48 1.97 -4.06 -4.42
CA GLY A 48 0.86 -4.45 -3.55
C GLY A 48 0.68 -5.97 -3.52
N THR A 49 0.85 -6.62 -4.67
CA THR A 49 0.83 -8.09 -4.77
C THR A 49 1.99 -8.70 -3.98
N ALA A 50 3.22 -8.25 -4.22
CA ALA A 50 4.40 -8.75 -3.51
C ALA A 50 4.32 -8.48 -1.99
N PHE A 51 3.77 -7.33 -1.59
CA PHE A 51 3.54 -7.03 -0.18
C PHE A 51 2.59 -8.03 0.45
N ALA A 52 1.44 -8.32 -0.17
CA ALA A 52 0.46 -9.27 0.35
C ALA A 52 1.05 -10.70 0.48
N GLU A 53 1.78 -11.16 -0.53
CA GLU A 53 2.42 -12.49 -0.54
C GLU A 53 3.47 -12.66 0.57
N HIS A 54 4.17 -11.57 0.92
CA HIS A 54 5.29 -11.63 1.86
C HIS A 54 5.00 -11.00 3.23
N ALA A 55 3.84 -10.40 3.45
CA ALA A 55 3.57 -9.60 4.65
C ALA A 55 3.81 -10.37 5.96
N HIS A 56 3.43 -11.65 6.02
CA HIS A 56 3.66 -12.49 7.21
C HIS A 56 5.14 -12.76 7.49
N GLY A 57 6.01 -12.76 6.46
CA GLY A 57 7.46 -12.89 6.61
C GLY A 57 8.17 -11.57 6.93
N LEU A 58 7.51 -10.43 6.75
CA LEU A 58 8.05 -9.13 7.11
C LEU A 58 7.94 -8.89 8.62
N THR A 59 8.86 -8.09 9.16
CA THR A 59 8.72 -7.61 10.54
C THR A 59 7.61 -6.57 10.61
N SER A 60 6.94 -6.45 11.77
CA SER A 60 5.90 -5.42 11.98
C SER A 60 6.41 -4.01 11.67
N ARG A 61 7.67 -3.72 12.02
CA ARG A 61 8.32 -2.44 11.67
C ARG A 61 8.34 -2.19 10.16
N ARG A 62 8.76 -3.16 9.36
CA ARG A 62 8.82 -3.01 7.89
C ARG A 62 7.43 -2.85 7.29
N ARG A 63 6.46 -3.65 7.71
CA ARG A 63 5.07 -3.51 7.25
C ARG A 63 4.51 -2.12 7.54
N ARG A 64 4.70 -1.65 8.77
CA ARG A 64 4.25 -0.32 9.17
C ARG A 64 4.96 0.78 8.37
N THR A 65 6.27 0.68 8.13
CA THR A 65 6.99 1.66 7.29
C THR A 65 6.40 1.73 5.89
N VAL A 66 6.12 0.59 5.24
CA VAL A 66 5.46 0.55 3.92
C VAL A 66 4.11 1.26 3.95
N LEU A 67 3.25 0.89 4.91
CA LEU A 67 1.89 1.43 4.99
C LEU A 67 1.85 2.92 5.37
N VAL A 68 2.79 3.39 6.20
CA VAL A 68 2.93 4.81 6.55
C VAL A 68 3.37 5.64 5.34
N LEU A 69 4.35 5.17 4.57
CA LEU A 69 4.79 5.88 3.36
C LEU A 69 3.64 6.05 2.35
N LEU A 70 2.84 4.99 2.15
CA LEU A 70 1.68 5.04 1.25
C LEU A 70 0.56 5.94 1.79
N GLU A 71 0.33 5.94 3.10
CA GLU A 71 -0.59 6.86 3.76
C GLU A 71 -0.17 8.33 3.57
N ASP A 72 1.12 8.63 3.70
CA ASP A 72 1.63 9.98 3.49
C ASP A 72 1.45 10.44 2.05
N VAL A 73 1.65 9.56 1.07
CA VAL A 73 1.33 9.86 -0.34
C VAL A 73 -0.15 10.14 -0.53
N LEU A 74 -1.05 9.34 0.07
CA LEU A 74 -2.50 9.61 -0.01
C LEU A 74 -2.92 10.91 0.69
N ARG A 75 -2.12 11.41 1.65
CA ARG A 75 -2.43 12.61 2.45
C ARG A 75 -1.91 13.88 1.81
N GLU A 76 -0.70 13.85 1.26
CA GLU A 76 0.04 15.05 0.81
C GLU A 76 0.58 14.95 -0.62
N GLY A 77 0.46 13.78 -1.26
CA GLY A 77 0.97 13.54 -2.60
C GLY A 77 0.24 14.34 -3.68
N ALA A 78 0.89 14.48 -4.83
CA ALA A 78 0.25 15.00 -6.03
C ALA A 78 -0.86 14.04 -6.50
N GLU A 79 -1.87 14.56 -7.20
CA GLU A 79 -3.03 13.77 -7.67
C GLU A 79 -2.62 12.50 -8.43
N TYR A 80 -1.60 12.61 -9.29
CA TYR A 80 -1.07 11.45 -10.02
C TYR A 80 -0.53 10.35 -9.09
N ASP A 81 0.22 10.72 -8.06
CA ASP A 81 0.80 9.77 -7.09
C ASP A 81 -0.29 9.18 -6.19
N VAL A 82 -1.23 10.01 -5.73
CA VAL A 82 -2.40 9.60 -4.93
C VAL A 82 -3.19 8.54 -5.69
N ASN A 83 -3.54 8.83 -6.95
CA ASN A 83 -4.29 7.91 -7.80
C ASN A 83 -3.49 6.62 -8.03
N ALA A 84 -2.19 6.71 -8.28
CA ALA A 84 -1.37 5.52 -8.50
C ALA A 84 -1.23 4.64 -7.26
N VAL A 85 -1.14 5.21 -6.06
CA VAL A 85 -1.14 4.44 -4.79
C VAL A 85 -2.49 3.79 -4.55
N ALA A 86 -3.57 4.54 -4.74
CA ALA A 86 -4.93 4.08 -4.57
C ALA A 86 -5.24 2.90 -5.52
N THR A 87 -5.11 3.12 -6.83
CA THR A 87 -5.52 2.13 -7.83
C THR A 87 -4.45 1.08 -8.13
N GLY A 88 -3.19 1.35 -7.82
CA GLY A 88 -2.12 0.38 -7.94
C GLY A 88 -2.01 -0.50 -6.71
N PHE A 89 -1.58 0.08 -5.59
CA PHE A 89 -1.20 -0.70 -4.41
C PHE A 89 -2.41 -1.23 -3.64
N PHE A 90 -3.36 -0.36 -3.28
CA PHE A 90 -4.47 -0.74 -2.40
C PHE A 90 -5.50 -1.62 -3.11
N GLU A 91 -5.77 -1.41 -4.39
CA GLU A 91 -6.57 -2.36 -5.18
C GLU A 91 -5.91 -3.74 -5.23
N ALA A 92 -4.59 -3.82 -5.49
CA ALA A 92 -3.89 -5.11 -5.49
C ALA A 92 -3.97 -5.81 -4.13
N LEU A 93 -3.90 -5.04 -3.03
CA LEU A 93 -4.03 -5.57 -1.67
C LEU A 93 -5.45 -6.09 -1.38
N LEU A 94 -6.50 -5.38 -1.81
CA LEU A 94 -7.89 -5.82 -1.68
C LEU A 94 -8.17 -7.06 -2.52
N ASN A 95 -7.67 -7.08 -3.76
CA ASN A 95 -7.74 -8.26 -4.62
C ASN A 95 -7.01 -9.47 -4.01
N ALA A 96 -5.91 -9.26 -3.29
CA ALA A 96 -5.24 -10.33 -2.55
C ALA A 96 -6.08 -10.81 -1.37
N TRP A 97 -6.74 -9.89 -0.64
CA TRP A 97 -7.67 -10.23 0.44
C TRP A 97 -8.83 -11.09 -0.06
N ASP A 98 -9.42 -10.76 -1.21
CA ASP A 98 -10.45 -11.58 -1.86
C ASP A 98 -9.96 -13.00 -2.22
N ARG A 99 -8.64 -13.17 -2.40
CA ARG A 99 -7.99 -14.46 -2.66
C ARG A 99 -7.50 -15.19 -1.39
N GLY A 100 -7.81 -14.67 -0.20
CA GLY A 100 -7.53 -15.32 1.07
C GLY A 100 -6.33 -14.75 1.85
N PHE A 101 -5.74 -13.64 1.41
CA PHE A 101 -4.76 -12.91 2.23
C PHE A 101 -5.41 -12.32 3.50
N ASP A 102 -4.77 -12.48 4.66
CA ASP A 102 -5.30 -11.95 5.92
C ASP A 102 -4.99 -10.46 6.09
N LEU A 103 -5.79 -9.61 5.42
CA LEU A 103 -5.73 -8.16 5.59
C LEU A 103 -6.14 -7.70 7.01
N HIS A 104 -6.95 -8.49 7.72
CA HIS A 104 -7.41 -8.13 9.06
C HIS A 104 -6.24 -8.04 10.04
N ALA A 105 -5.28 -8.97 9.96
CA ALA A 105 -4.06 -8.96 10.78
C ALA A 105 -3.19 -7.70 10.60
N LEU A 106 -3.31 -6.99 9.48
CA LEU A 106 -2.55 -5.78 9.20
C LEU A 106 -3.37 -4.50 9.35
N TRP A 107 -4.68 -4.62 9.52
CA TRP A 107 -5.59 -3.49 9.45
C TRP A 107 -5.26 -2.39 10.46
N ALA A 108 -4.73 -2.77 11.63
CA ALA A 108 -4.25 -1.84 12.65
C ALA A 108 -3.11 -0.93 12.16
N ASP A 109 -2.26 -1.42 11.25
CA ASP A 109 -1.14 -0.67 10.66
C ASP A 109 -1.56 0.19 9.46
N VAL A 110 -2.75 -0.03 8.89
CA VAL A 110 -3.27 0.73 7.74
C VAL A 110 -3.71 2.12 8.20
N GLY A 111 -3.24 3.17 7.53
CA GLY A 111 -3.53 4.56 7.88
C GLY A 111 -4.96 5.02 7.56
N PRO A 112 -5.43 6.15 8.14
CA PRO A 112 -6.83 6.59 7.98
C PRO A 112 -7.29 6.83 6.54
N ARG A 113 -6.47 7.47 5.68
CA ARG A 113 -6.79 7.71 4.26
C ARG A 113 -6.82 6.41 3.49
N SER A 114 -5.85 5.55 3.73
CA SER A 114 -5.77 4.20 3.18
C SER A 114 -7.02 3.38 3.53
N ARG A 115 -7.44 3.39 4.80
CA ARG A 115 -8.67 2.70 5.24
C ARG A 115 -9.91 3.30 4.59
N ALA A 116 -9.99 4.62 4.47
CA ALA A 116 -11.11 5.31 3.81
C ALA A 116 -11.20 4.89 2.34
N TYR A 117 -10.08 4.83 1.64
CA TYR A 117 -10.02 4.32 0.26
C TYR A 117 -10.51 2.89 0.17
N CYS A 118 -9.97 1.96 0.98
CA CYS A 118 -10.38 0.56 0.93
C CYS A 118 -11.89 0.36 1.15
N ARG A 119 -12.50 1.13 2.07
CA ARG A 119 -13.95 1.10 2.29
C ARG A 119 -14.73 1.66 1.10
N ALA A 120 -14.27 2.77 0.53
CA ALA A 120 -14.90 3.36 -0.65
C ALA A 120 -14.81 2.43 -1.87
N TRP A 121 -13.68 1.72 -2.03
CA TRP A 121 -13.49 0.72 -3.08
C TRP A 121 -14.46 -0.45 -2.94
N ASN A 122 -14.64 -0.96 -1.71
CA ASN A 122 -15.63 -2.01 -1.43
C ASN A 122 -17.05 -1.54 -1.78
N ASP A 123 -17.43 -0.33 -1.39
CA ASP A 123 -18.74 0.24 -1.73
C ASP A 123 -18.93 0.37 -3.25
N PHE A 124 -17.92 0.90 -3.95
CA PHE A 124 -17.93 1.06 -5.41
C PHE A 124 -18.07 -0.29 -6.16
N THR A 125 -17.40 -1.33 -5.68
CA THR A 125 -17.41 -2.67 -6.28
C THR A 125 -18.56 -3.56 -5.80
N GLY A 126 -19.38 -3.08 -4.86
CA GLY A 126 -20.48 -3.84 -4.26
C GLY A 126 -20.04 -4.91 -3.26
N VAL A 127 -18.77 -4.91 -2.84
CA VAL A 127 -18.24 -5.80 -1.80
C VAL A 127 -18.69 -5.29 -0.44
N ARG A 128 -19.27 -6.18 0.38
CA ARG A 128 -19.71 -5.82 1.72
C ARG A 128 -18.51 -5.58 2.63
N THR A 129 -18.30 -4.32 3.04
CA THR A 129 -17.24 -3.97 3.99
C THR A 129 -17.44 -4.72 5.33
N PRO A 130 -16.46 -5.54 5.78
CA PRO A 130 -16.55 -6.27 7.05
C PRO A 130 -16.65 -5.35 8.26
N ALA A 131 -17.07 -5.90 9.41
CA ALA A 131 -17.19 -5.12 10.65
C ALA A 131 -15.83 -4.57 11.13
N TRP A 132 -14.78 -5.40 11.11
CA TRP A 132 -13.42 -5.02 11.52
C TRP A 132 -12.82 -3.89 10.67
N MET A 133 -13.27 -3.72 9.41
CA MET A 133 -12.84 -2.58 8.56
C MET A 133 -13.50 -1.25 8.93
N ARG A 134 -14.64 -1.32 9.64
CA ARG A 134 -15.43 -0.15 10.06
C ARG A 134 -15.03 0.35 11.44
N GLU A 135 -14.26 -0.41 12.20
CA GLU A 135 -13.80 0.00 13.52
C GLU A 135 -12.88 1.22 13.41
N PRO A 136 -13.07 2.24 14.26
CA PRO A 136 -12.13 3.34 14.35
C PRO A 136 -10.75 2.79 14.73
N ALA A 137 -9.68 3.47 14.31
CA ALA A 137 -8.34 3.11 14.76
C ALA A 137 -8.29 3.23 16.29
N THR A 138 -8.40 2.12 17.00
CA THR A 138 -8.21 2.07 18.45
C THR A 138 -6.73 2.32 18.72
N GLY A 139 -6.38 3.59 18.82
CA GLY A 139 -5.01 4.10 18.96
C GLY A 139 -4.97 5.31 19.88
N GLY A 140 -5.26 5.09 21.16
CA GLY A 140 -4.63 5.77 22.29
C GLY A 140 -4.66 7.30 22.33
N GLU A 141 -5.83 7.90 22.50
CA GLU A 141 -5.90 9.11 23.33
C GLU A 141 -5.68 8.67 24.79
N ARG A 142 -4.43 8.73 25.26
CA ARG A 142 -4.21 8.87 26.70
C ARG A 142 -4.79 10.22 27.10
N CYS A 143 -5.99 10.13 27.66
CA CYS A 143 -6.51 11.08 28.61
C CYS A 143 -5.50 11.19 29.75
N GLU A 144 -4.73 12.28 29.80
CA GLU A 144 -4.09 12.76 31.02
C GLU A 144 -4.52 14.21 31.20
N CYS A 145 -5.74 14.33 31.72
CA CYS A 145 -6.16 15.49 32.50
C CYS A 145 -5.40 15.50 33.83
N ALA A 146 -5.08 16.72 34.28
CA ALA A 146 -4.78 17.10 35.66
C ALA A 146 -3.40 16.70 36.24
N GLY A 147 -2.56 17.72 36.41
CA GLY A 147 -1.51 17.79 37.42
C GLY A 147 -1.30 19.27 37.74
N GLU A 148 -1.72 19.66 38.94
CA GLU A 148 -1.82 21.00 39.52
C GLU A 148 -0.52 21.83 39.50
#